data_AF-A0AA89BDA8-F1
#
_entry.id   AF-A0AA89BDA8-F1
#
_cell.length_a   1.000
_cell.length_b   1.000
_cell.length_c   1.000
_cell.angle_alpha   90.00
_cell.angle_beta   90.00
_cell.angle_gamma   90.00
#
_symmetry.space_group_name_H-M   'P 1'
#
loop_
_entity.id
_entity.type
_entity.pdbx_description
1 polymer ?
#
loop_
_entity_poly.entity_id
_entity_poly.type
_entity_poly.pdbx_seq_one_letter_code
_entity_poly.pdbx_strand_id
1 'polypeptide(L)'
;MAPGYAMGIYIFLISHWSAGFNSTLRGGNVTHHEYIQVGKGRDVGLNQISLFEAKIANGNGEQMMCRDIYRLGHRFDFFRMLSCYFTTVGFYFSTLLTVLTVYIFLYGRLYLVLSGLEKGLSTQPGIRDNKSLQVALASQSFVQIGFLMALPMMMEIGLERGFRQAFSDFVLMQLQLASVFFTFSLGTKTHYFGRTLLHGGARYRGTGRGFVVFHAKFADNYRQYSRSHFVKGIEIMILLLVYQIFGQSYRGSVPYLLITISIWFMVGTWLFAPFLFNPSGFEWQKIIDDWTDWNKWISNRGGIGVPPEKSWESWWEKEQEHLRYSGKRGIIAEILLSLRFFIFQYGLVYHLTITEKTKSVLVYGLSWLVIFLILLIMKAASVGRRRFSAEFQLVFRLIEGLIFLAFLAALIILIAVPHMTFKDIIVCILAFMPTGWGLLQIAQALKPLVQQAGFWGSVRTVARGYDFLMGLLLFTPVAFLAWFPFVSEFQTRMLFNQAFSRGLQISRILGGGQRTEKSSSNKE
;
A
#
# COMPACT_ATOMS: atom_id res chain seq x y z
N MET A 1 23.60 -11.24 10.86
CA MET A 1 23.45 -9.96 11.58
C MET A 1 22.45 -9.14 10.80
N ALA A 2 21.23 -9.02 11.30
CA ALA A 2 20.24 -8.12 10.68
C ALA A 2 20.78 -6.68 10.73
N PRO A 3 20.42 -5.80 9.76
CA PRO A 3 20.89 -4.43 9.68
C PRO A 3 20.27 -3.56 10.79
N GLY A 4 20.64 -3.85 12.04
CA GLY A 4 20.29 -3.05 13.21
C GLY A 4 21.27 -1.90 13.44
N TYR A 5 22.45 -1.94 12.83
CA TYR A 5 23.50 -0.93 13.04
C TYR A 5 23.15 0.41 12.37
N ALA A 6 22.69 0.41 11.12
CA ALA A 6 22.26 1.65 10.45
C ALA A 6 20.89 2.18 10.90
N MET A 7 20.09 1.35 11.59
CA MET A 7 18.88 1.83 12.27
C MET A 7 19.17 2.45 13.65
N GLY A 8 20.39 2.28 14.17
CA GLY A 8 20.84 2.82 15.45
C GLY A 8 20.91 4.35 15.48
N ILE A 9 20.97 5.02 14.32
CA ILE A 9 21.07 6.48 14.23
C ILE A 9 19.69 7.18 14.33
N TYR A 10 18.58 6.44 14.29
CA TYR A 10 17.22 7.00 14.25
C TYR A 10 16.42 6.87 15.55
N ILE A 11 17.09 6.73 16.69
CA ILE A 11 16.43 6.53 17.98
C ILE A 11 16.54 7.80 18.83
N PHE A 12 15.57 8.72 18.71
CA PHE A 12 15.09 9.45 19.89
C PHE A 12 13.65 9.97 19.69
N LEU A 13 12.82 9.65 20.68
CA LEU A 13 11.37 9.80 20.75
C LEU A 13 10.85 11.22 20.44
N ILE A 14 9.70 11.28 19.77
CA ILE A 14 8.91 12.48 19.42
C ILE A 14 8.72 13.45 20.60
N SER A 15 8.66 12.96 21.85
CA SER A 15 8.56 13.79 23.07
C SER A 15 9.87 14.46 23.50
N HIS A 16 11.03 13.84 23.22
CA HIS A 16 12.35 14.42 23.53
C HIS A 16 12.83 15.37 22.43
N TRP A 17 12.31 15.22 21.21
CA TRP A 17 12.72 16.00 20.07
C TRP A 17 12.32 17.48 20.17
N SER A 18 11.06 17.78 20.52
CA SER A 18 10.62 19.17 20.75
C SER A 18 11.37 19.83 21.91
N ALA A 19 11.78 19.06 22.92
CA ALA A 19 12.63 19.55 23.99
C ALA A 19 14.06 19.87 23.49
N GLY A 20 14.63 19.02 22.62
CA GLY A 20 15.92 19.26 21.98
C GLY A 20 15.92 20.53 21.11
N PHE A 21 14.92 20.69 20.25
CA PHE A 21 14.74 21.90 19.43
C PHE A 21 14.64 23.17 20.28
N ASN A 22 13.81 23.14 21.32
CA ASN A 22 13.68 24.28 22.22
C ASN A 22 14.94 24.56 23.03
N SER A 23 15.68 23.52 23.44
CA SER A 23 16.98 23.66 24.10
C SER A 23 17.97 24.39 23.19
N THR A 24 18.16 23.88 21.96
CA THR A 24 19.05 24.49 20.97
C THR A 24 18.63 25.92 20.61
N LEU A 25 17.33 26.19 20.46
CA LEU A 25 16.81 27.55 20.22
C LEU A 25 17.06 28.52 21.39
N ARG A 26 17.22 28.01 22.61
CA ARG A 26 17.56 28.81 23.80
C ARG A 26 19.07 28.90 24.05
N GLY A 27 19.90 28.39 23.14
CA GLY A 27 21.35 28.36 23.30
C GLY A 27 21.85 27.22 24.21
N GLY A 28 20.97 26.29 24.57
CA GLY A 28 21.35 25.08 25.28
C GLY A 28 22.16 24.14 24.39
N ASN A 29 23.09 23.41 25.01
CA ASN A 29 23.85 22.36 24.35
C ASN A 29 23.30 20.98 24.76
N VAL A 30 23.13 20.07 23.81
CA VAL A 30 22.71 18.69 24.06
C VAL A 30 23.89 17.80 23.72
N THR A 31 24.54 17.25 24.73
CA THR A 31 25.63 16.30 24.52
C THR A 31 25.05 14.95 24.12
N HIS A 32 25.46 14.44 22.97
CA HIS A 32 25.16 13.07 22.57
C HIS A 32 26.20 12.15 23.19
N HIS A 33 25.80 11.34 24.17
CA HIS A 33 26.64 10.29 24.73
C HIS A 33 26.23 8.97 24.09
N GLU A 34 27.05 8.51 23.14
CA GLU A 34 26.91 7.15 22.60
C GLU A 34 27.33 6.15 23.66
N TYR A 35 26.38 5.37 24.14
CA TYR A 35 26.68 4.18 24.90
C TYR A 35 26.70 3.01 23.92
N ILE A 36 27.89 2.45 23.65
CA ILE A 36 28.01 1.15 22.98
C ILE A 36 27.58 0.08 23.99
N GLN A 37 26.28 -0.06 24.20
CA GLN A 37 25.76 -1.17 24.98
C GLN A 37 25.63 -2.39 24.06
N VAL A 38 26.57 -3.33 24.21
CA VAL A 38 26.45 -4.67 23.63
C VAL A 38 25.28 -5.36 24.32
N GLY A 39 24.10 -5.39 23.66
CA GLY A 39 22.98 -6.22 24.11
C GLY A 39 21.64 -5.51 24.28
N LYS A 40 21.06 -4.99 23.19
CA LYS A 40 19.60 -4.95 22.98
C LYS A 40 19.27 -5.19 21.49
N GLY A 41 20.06 -6.02 20.82
CA GLY A 41 19.69 -6.54 19.51
C GLY A 41 18.46 -7.43 19.68
N ARG A 42 17.28 -6.83 19.57
CA ARG A 42 16.03 -7.56 19.57
C ARG A 42 15.71 -7.92 18.13
N ASP A 43 15.43 -9.18 17.87
CA ASP A 43 14.85 -9.58 16.60
C ASP A 43 13.54 -8.81 16.41
N VAL A 44 13.51 -7.94 15.39
CA VAL A 44 12.38 -7.07 15.05
C VAL A 44 11.80 -7.53 13.72
N GLY A 45 10.50 -7.81 13.71
CA GLY A 45 9.80 -8.25 12.50
C GLY A 45 9.42 -7.04 11.65
N LEU A 46 9.12 -7.27 10.38
CA LEU A 46 8.72 -6.20 9.46
C LEU A 46 7.59 -5.33 10.03
N ASN A 47 6.60 -5.93 10.69
CA ASN A 47 5.47 -5.19 11.29
C ASN A 47 5.91 -4.24 12.41
N GLN A 48 6.85 -4.67 13.25
CA GLN A 48 7.38 -3.83 14.34
C GLN A 48 8.23 -2.68 13.78
N ILE A 49 9.06 -2.99 12.78
CA ILE A 49 9.89 -1.99 12.10
C ILE A 49 9.01 -0.96 11.39
N SER A 50 8.03 -1.39 10.60
CA SER A 50 7.12 -0.49 9.90
C SER A 50 6.30 0.38 10.87
N LEU A 51 5.85 -0.15 12.02
CA LEU A 51 5.20 0.67 13.05
C LEU A 51 6.13 1.73 13.64
N PHE A 52 7.40 1.40 13.84
CA PHE A 52 8.40 2.34 14.31
C PHE A 52 8.66 3.44 13.27
N GLU A 53 8.85 3.06 12.00
CA GLU A 53 9.03 4.03 10.92
C GLU A 53 7.81 4.91 10.70
N ALA A 54 6.60 4.34 10.78
CA ALA A 54 5.34 5.08 10.74
C ALA A 54 5.27 6.13 11.86
N LYS A 55 5.73 5.77 13.06
CA LYS A 55 5.78 6.69 14.19
C LYS A 55 6.73 7.85 13.91
N ILE A 56 7.95 7.58 13.45
CA ILE A 56 8.92 8.64 13.14
C ILE A 56 8.41 9.53 11.99
N ALA A 57 7.83 8.94 10.94
CA ALA A 57 7.28 9.67 9.81
C ALA A 57 6.13 10.62 10.22
N ASN A 58 5.21 10.16 11.09
CA ASN A 58 4.17 11.03 11.66
C ASN A 58 4.78 12.17 12.48
N GLY A 59 5.78 11.88 13.32
CA GLY A 59 6.47 12.91 14.12
C GLY A 59 7.11 13.98 13.26
N ASN A 60 7.79 13.59 12.17
CA ASN A 60 8.40 14.54 11.23
C ASN A 60 7.34 15.32 10.42
N GLY A 61 6.18 14.72 10.13
CA GLY A 61 5.05 15.42 9.50
C GLY A 61 4.53 16.57 10.36
N GLU A 62 4.34 16.34 11.67
CA GLU A 62 3.96 17.40 12.62
C GLU A 62 5.06 18.46 12.77
N GLN A 63 6.33 18.04 12.78
CA GLN A 63 7.47 18.96 12.86
C GLN A 63 7.57 19.88 11.64
N MET A 64 7.26 19.40 10.43
CA MET A 64 7.24 20.22 9.23
C MET A 64 6.30 21.42 9.36
N MET A 65 5.19 21.23 10.08
CA MET A 65 4.18 22.25 10.34
C MET A 65 4.51 23.12 11.57
N CYS A 66 5.58 22.80 12.31
CA CYS A 66 5.96 23.48 13.54
C CYS A 66 6.82 24.73 13.27
N ARG A 67 6.59 25.77 14.08
CA ARG A 67 7.39 27.01 14.06
C ARG A 67 8.84 26.80 14.53
N ASP A 68 9.12 25.74 15.27
CA ASP A 68 10.46 25.45 15.79
C ASP A 68 11.44 25.10 14.67
N ILE A 69 11.01 24.31 13.67
CA ILE A 69 11.80 24.03 12.47
C ILE A 69 12.10 25.31 11.70
N TYR A 70 11.09 26.19 11.53
CA TYR A 70 11.28 27.48 10.87
C TYR A 70 12.32 28.34 11.59
N ARG A 71 12.28 28.41 12.93
CA ARG A 71 13.24 29.18 13.74
C ARG A 71 14.64 28.58 13.72
N LEU A 72 14.77 27.26 13.81
CA LEU A 72 16.05 26.56 13.68
C LEU A 72 16.65 26.80 12.29
N GLY A 73 15.79 26.82 11.27
CA GLY A 73 16.11 27.16 9.90
C GLY A 73 16.90 28.48 9.75
N HIS A 74 16.56 29.49 10.56
CA HIS A 74 17.22 30.80 10.50
C HIS A 74 18.50 30.89 11.34
N ARG A 75 18.77 29.90 12.20
CA ARG A 75 19.89 29.93 13.16
C ARG A 75 20.99 28.92 12.85
N PHE A 76 20.68 27.88 12.09
CA PHE A 76 21.68 26.90 11.68
C PHE A 76 22.58 27.45 10.58
N ASP A 77 23.87 27.16 10.72
CA ASP A 77 24.82 27.29 9.63
C ASP A 77 24.55 26.23 8.55
N PHE A 78 25.24 26.35 7.41
CA PHE A 78 25.02 25.46 6.26
C PHE A 78 25.16 23.97 6.61
N PHE A 79 26.17 23.60 7.40
CA PHE A 79 26.43 22.20 7.74
C PHE A 79 25.39 21.62 8.71
N ARG A 80 25.00 22.37 9.74
CA ARG A 80 23.90 21.95 10.65
C ARG A 80 22.57 21.90 9.91
N MET A 81 22.36 22.79 8.94
CA MET A 81 21.18 22.72 8.08
C MET A 81 21.16 21.46 7.24
N LEU A 82 22.29 21.08 6.63
CA LEU A 82 22.38 19.86 5.83
C LEU A 82 22.14 18.60 6.68
N SER A 83 22.70 18.57 7.89
CA SER A 83 22.46 17.50 8.86
C SER A 83 20.99 17.44 9.28
N CYS A 84 20.37 18.59 9.60
CA CYS A 84 18.95 18.70 9.91
C CYS A 84 18.09 18.23 8.73
N TYR A 85 18.44 18.60 7.50
CA TYR A 85 17.72 18.18 6.31
C TYR A 85 17.74 16.65 6.15
N PHE A 86 18.91 16.02 6.28
CA PHE A 86 19.07 14.58 6.07
C PHE A 86 18.47 13.74 7.21
N THR A 87 18.48 14.23 8.45
CA THR A 87 18.03 13.44 9.61
C THR A 87 16.55 13.68 9.98
N THR A 88 15.95 14.77 9.48
CA THR A 88 14.62 15.24 9.92
C THR A 88 13.65 15.41 8.74
N VAL A 89 12.86 16.47 8.73
CA VAL A 89 11.81 16.83 7.79
C VAL A 89 12.27 16.75 6.32
N GLY A 90 13.49 17.18 6.01
CA GLY A 90 13.99 17.22 4.63
C GLY A 90 14.00 15.85 3.95
N PHE A 91 14.49 14.83 4.65
CA PHE A 91 14.53 13.45 4.16
C PHE A 91 13.13 12.87 3.90
N TYR A 92 12.19 13.07 4.83
CA TYR A 92 10.81 12.59 4.67
C TYR A 92 10.07 13.35 3.55
N PHE A 93 10.34 14.65 3.39
CA PHE A 93 9.80 15.45 2.30
C PHE A 93 10.32 14.97 0.94
N SER A 94 11.62 14.73 0.79
CA SER A 94 12.21 14.19 -0.44
C SER A 94 11.74 12.78 -0.76
N THR A 95 11.53 11.96 0.27
CA THR A 95 10.90 10.64 0.15
C THR A 95 9.47 10.75 -0.38
N LEU A 96 8.68 11.68 0.17
CA LEU A 96 7.31 11.95 -0.30
C LEU A 96 7.32 12.40 -1.77
N LEU A 97 8.16 13.37 -2.13
CA LEU A 97 8.30 13.86 -3.50
C LEU A 97 8.70 12.74 -4.46
N THR A 98 9.63 11.87 -4.08
CA THR A 98 10.06 10.75 -4.92
C THR A 98 8.89 9.85 -5.32
N VAL A 99 8.04 9.47 -4.34
CA VAL A 99 6.84 8.66 -4.60
C VAL A 99 5.80 9.42 -5.41
N LEU A 100 5.57 10.71 -5.11
CA LEU A 100 4.65 11.56 -5.89
C LEU A 100 5.08 11.70 -7.35
N THR A 101 6.38 11.83 -7.62
CA THR A 101 6.90 11.86 -9.00
C THR A 101 6.58 10.56 -9.74
N VAL A 102 6.57 9.40 -9.08
CA VAL A 102 6.14 8.13 -9.73
C VAL A 102 4.67 8.21 -10.16
N TYR A 103 3.80 8.70 -9.27
CA TYR A 103 2.39 8.89 -9.58
C TYR A 103 2.18 9.88 -10.73
N ILE A 104 2.80 11.06 -10.65
CA ILE A 104 2.72 12.09 -11.69
C ILE A 104 3.25 11.56 -13.02
N PHE A 105 4.37 10.84 -12.99
CA PHE A 105 4.95 10.22 -14.18
C PHE A 105 4.01 9.21 -14.83
N LEU A 106 3.46 8.27 -14.06
CA LEU A 106 2.56 7.23 -14.57
C LEU A 106 1.25 7.80 -15.09
N TYR A 107 0.59 8.66 -14.31
CA TYR A 107 -0.66 9.30 -14.74
C TYR A 107 -0.42 10.23 -15.94
N GLY A 108 0.68 11.00 -15.94
CA GLY A 108 1.06 11.87 -17.06
C GLY A 108 1.28 11.05 -18.33
N ARG A 109 2.07 9.98 -18.26
CA ARG A 109 2.29 9.06 -19.40
C ARG A 109 0.99 8.45 -19.89
N LEU A 110 0.16 7.97 -18.98
CA LEU A 110 -1.13 7.40 -19.33
C LEU A 110 -2.01 8.42 -20.07
N TYR A 111 -2.11 9.66 -19.59
CA TYR A 111 -2.93 10.68 -20.26
C TYR A 111 -2.38 11.04 -21.64
N LEU A 112 -1.06 11.01 -21.84
CA LEU A 112 -0.47 11.17 -23.18
C LEU A 112 -0.84 10.01 -24.11
N VAL A 113 -0.88 8.78 -23.61
CA VAL A 113 -1.29 7.60 -24.38
C VAL A 113 -2.77 7.68 -24.75
N LEU A 114 -3.62 7.95 -23.75
CA LEU A 114 -5.07 7.96 -23.92
C LEU A 114 -5.55 9.13 -24.78
N SER A 115 -4.85 10.27 -24.79
CA SER A 115 -5.15 11.38 -25.71
C SER A 115 -4.68 11.12 -27.15
N GLY A 116 -3.87 10.08 -27.40
CA GLY A 116 -3.22 9.86 -28.69
C GLY A 116 -2.04 10.83 -28.96
N LEU A 117 -1.77 11.76 -28.03
CA LEU A 117 -0.68 12.72 -28.15
C LEU A 117 0.68 12.01 -28.16
N GLU A 118 0.84 10.90 -27.44
CA GLU A 118 2.08 10.11 -27.47
C GLU A 118 2.43 9.64 -28.90
N LYS A 119 1.43 9.27 -29.71
CA LYS A 119 1.62 8.87 -31.11
C LYS A 119 2.09 10.06 -31.96
N GLY A 120 1.51 11.24 -31.77
CA GLY A 120 1.91 12.47 -32.47
C GLY A 120 3.30 12.98 -32.04
N LEU A 121 3.62 12.89 -30.75
CA LEU A 121 4.95 13.24 -30.23
C LEU A 121 6.03 12.26 -30.72
N SER A 122 5.68 10.97 -30.86
CA SER A 122 6.60 9.95 -31.40
C SER A 122 6.95 10.16 -32.87
N THR A 123 6.14 10.92 -33.63
CA THR A 123 6.44 11.28 -35.03
C THR A 123 7.37 12.49 -35.16
N GLN A 124 7.60 13.23 -34.07
CA GLN A 124 8.52 14.38 -34.06
C GLN A 124 9.92 13.98 -33.58
N PRO A 125 10.97 14.07 -34.43
CA PRO A 125 12.33 13.62 -34.09
C PRO A 125 12.91 14.33 -32.85
N GLY A 126 12.68 15.64 -32.72
CA GLY A 126 13.24 16.46 -31.64
C GLY A 126 12.76 16.10 -30.23
N ILE A 127 11.63 15.40 -30.10
CA ILE A 127 11.09 14.94 -28.81
C ILE A 127 11.45 13.47 -28.57
N ARG A 128 11.47 12.66 -29.63
CA ARG A 128 11.87 11.24 -29.57
C ARG A 128 13.30 11.07 -29.05
N ASP A 129 14.20 11.95 -29.49
CA ASP A 129 15.64 11.85 -29.22
C ASP A 129 16.13 12.75 -28.06
N ASN A 130 15.22 13.26 -27.23
CA ASN A 130 15.60 14.06 -26.07
C ASN A 130 16.28 13.18 -24.99
N LYS A 131 17.58 13.01 -25.15
CA LYS A 131 18.45 12.21 -24.29
C LYS A 131 18.41 12.71 -22.84
N SER A 132 18.31 14.02 -22.61
CA SER A 132 18.25 14.61 -21.28
C SER A 132 17.00 14.18 -20.52
N LEU A 133 15.83 14.19 -21.18
CA LEU A 133 14.58 13.70 -20.59
C LEU A 133 14.65 12.21 -20.27
N GLN A 134 15.21 11.40 -21.18
CA GLN A 134 15.36 9.96 -20.95
C GLN A 134 16.31 9.65 -19.78
N VAL A 135 17.42 10.39 -19.67
CA VAL A 135 18.39 10.25 -18.57
C VAL A 135 17.80 10.68 -17.23
N ALA A 136 17.04 11.77 -17.18
CA ALA A 136 16.36 12.21 -15.96
C ALA A 136 15.30 11.21 -15.46
N LEU A 137 14.61 10.53 -16.38
CA LEU A 137 13.64 9.49 -16.03
C LEU A 137 14.33 8.17 -15.63
N ALA A 138 15.44 7.83 -16.26
CA ALA A 138 16.25 6.67 -15.90
C ALA A 138 16.90 6.82 -14.51
N SER A 139 17.40 8.01 -14.17
CA SER A 139 18.00 8.28 -12.86
C SER A 139 16.99 8.13 -11.72
N GLN A 140 15.73 8.56 -11.91
CA GLN A 140 14.64 8.33 -10.96
C GLN A 140 14.42 6.82 -10.70
N SER A 141 14.54 5.99 -11.73
CA SER A 141 14.34 4.53 -11.62
C SER A 141 15.47 3.86 -10.83
N PHE A 142 16.70 4.34 -10.99
CA PHE A 142 17.85 3.88 -10.20
C PHE A 142 17.70 4.21 -8.70
N VAL A 143 17.10 5.36 -8.36
CA VAL A 143 16.75 5.72 -6.97
C VAL A 143 15.70 4.76 -6.38
N GLN A 144 14.74 4.28 -7.19
CA GLN A 144 13.64 3.41 -6.73
C GLN A 144 14.07 1.98 -6.35
N ILE A 145 15.17 1.47 -6.93
CA ILE A 145 15.68 0.12 -6.64
C ILE A 145 16.28 0.03 -5.21
N GLY A 146 16.24 1.10 -4.41
CA GLY A 146 16.75 1.08 -3.03
C GLY A 146 18.28 1.08 -2.94
N PHE A 147 18.98 0.92 -4.07
CA PHE A 147 20.44 0.94 -4.18
C PHE A 147 21.04 2.25 -3.67
N LEU A 148 20.47 3.41 -4.07
CA LEU A 148 20.93 4.71 -3.60
C LEU A 148 20.59 4.98 -2.12
N MET A 149 19.57 4.32 -1.56
CA MET A 149 19.27 4.42 -0.13
C MET A 149 20.26 3.60 0.72
N ALA A 150 20.88 2.58 0.14
CA ALA A 150 21.91 1.78 0.79
C ALA A 150 23.32 2.40 0.69
N LEU A 151 23.53 3.43 -0.15
CA LEU A 151 24.84 4.07 -0.30
C LEU A 151 25.39 4.68 0.99
N PRO A 152 24.63 5.48 1.76
CA PRO A 152 25.14 6.02 3.03
C PRO A 152 25.63 4.93 3.97
N MET A 153 24.90 3.80 4.02
CA MET A 153 25.29 2.64 4.81
C MET A 153 26.56 1.97 4.27
N MET A 154 26.72 1.83 2.96
CA MET A 154 27.96 1.32 2.37
C MET A 154 29.15 2.22 2.69
N MET A 155 28.96 3.54 2.69
CA MET A 155 30.01 4.49 3.04
C MET A 155 30.39 4.39 4.51
N GLU A 156 29.42 4.29 5.41
CA GLU A 156 29.63 4.10 6.85
C GLU A 156 30.43 2.81 7.12
N ILE A 157 29.97 1.67 6.60
CA ILE A 157 30.68 0.39 6.76
C ILE A 157 32.06 0.44 6.08
N GLY A 158 32.17 1.13 4.96
CA GLY A 158 33.43 1.31 4.23
C GLY A 158 34.47 2.10 5.03
N LEU A 159 34.04 3.13 5.76
CA LEU A 159 34.88 3.94 6.62
C LEU A 159 35.25 3.21 7.92
N GLU A 160 34.32 2.46 8.52
CA GLU A 160 34.56 1.76 9.78
C GLU A 160 35.34 0.44 9.63
N ARG A 161 35.05 -0.33 8.58
CA ARG A 161 35.49 -1.74 8.44
C ARG A 161 36.22 -2.01 7.11
N GLY A 162 36.38 -0.99 6.27
CA GLY A 162 37.03 -1.07 4.97
C GLY A 162 36.08 -1.41 3.81
N PHE A 163 36.37 -0.87 2.63
CA PHE A 163 35.52 -0.99 1.43
C PHE A 163 35.31 -2.42 0.93
N ARG A 164 36.29 -3.33 1.12
CA ARG A 164 36.13 -4.74 0.73
C ARG A 164 35.04 -5.42 1.57
N GLN A 165 35.05 -5.18 2.88
CA GLN A 165 34.03 -5.73 3.77
C GLN A 165 32.67 -5.10 3.47
N ALA A 166 32.63 -3.78 3.27
CA ALA A 166 31.41 -3.06 2.90
C ALA A 166 30.76 -3.62 1.62
N PHE A 167 31.57 -3.93 0.59
CA PHE A 167 31.06 -4.52 -0.64
C PHE A 167 30.51 -5.94 -0.41
N SER A 168 31.23 -6.78 0.35
CA SER A 168 30.74 -8.13 0.70
C SER A 168 29.43 -8.07 1.48
N ASP A 169 29.35 -7.21 2.50
CA ASP A 169 28.15 -7.02 3.31
C ASP A 169 26.99 -6.48 2.48
N PHE A 170 27.27 -5.56 1.54
CA PHE A 170 26.27 -5.06 0.60
C PHE A 170 25.69 -6.18 -0.28
N VAL A 171 26.54 -7.02 -0.87
CA VAL A 171 26.07 -8.17 -1.69
C VAL A 171 25.22 -9.11 -0.84
N LEU A 172 25.65 -9.43 0.37
CA LEU A 172 24.88 -10.26 1.30
C LEU A 172 23.53 -9.64 1.66
N MET A 173 23.48 -8.32 1.88
CA MET A 173 22.23 -7.60 2.14
C MET A 173 21.27 -7.67 0.95
N GLN A 174 21.78 -7.55 -0.29
CA GLN A 174 20.92 -7.69 -1.47
C GLN A 174 20.37 -9.11 -1.62
N LEU A 175 21.18 -10.13 -1.32
CA LEU A 175 20.74 -11.52 -1.24
C LEU A 175 19.76 -11.77 -0.08
N GLN A 176 19.66 -10.87 0.90
CA GLN A 176 18.63 -10.91 1.95
C GLN A 176 17.44 -10.00 1.65
N LEU A 177 17.29 -9.60 0.37
CA LEU A 177 16.19 -8.78 -0.13
C LEU A 177 16.14 -7.37 0.48
N ALA A 178 17.29 -6.77 0.80
CA ALA A 178 17.38 -5.40 1.31
C ALA A 178 16.68 -4.38 0.39
N SER A 179 16.78 -4.52 -0.93
CA SER A 179 16.06 -3.66 -1.88
C SER A 179 14.54 -3.74 -1.69
N VAL A 180 13.98 -4.93 -1.48
CA VAL A 180 12.54 -5.12 -1.19
C VAL A 180 12.19 -4.44 0.14
N PHE A 181 13.01 -4.62 1.17
CA PHE A 181 12.79 -3.99 2.46
C PHE A 181 12.80 -2.45 2.38
N PHE A 182 13.80 -1.85 1.74
CA PHE A 182 13.92 -0.39 1.65
C PHE A 182 12.84 0.23 0.76
N THR A 183 12.50 -0.40 -0.36
CA THR A 183 11.40 0.06 -1.22
C THR A 183 10.04 -0.05 -0.51
N PHE A 184 9.84 -1.05 0.36
CA PHE A 184 8.66 -1.14 1.22
C PHE A 184 8.66 -0.06 2.31
N SER A 185 9.78 0.13 3.00
CA SER A 185 9.97 1.19 4.00
C SER A 185 9.66 2.58 3.44
N LEU A 186 10.04 2.85 2.19
CA LEU A 186 9.71 4.08 1.48
C LEU A 186 8.19 4.36 1.46
N GLY A 187 7.39 3.34 1.17
CA GLY A 187 5.93 3.42 1.15
C GLY A 187 5.36 3.77 2.53
N THR A 188 5.91 3.15 3.59
CA THR A 188 5.56 3.44 4.98
C THR A 188 5.82 4.91 5.31
N LYS A 189 7.05 5.39 5.08
CA LYS A 189 7.47 6.76 5.38
C LYS A 189 6.61 7.78 4.64
N THR A 190 6.43 7.62 3.33
CA THR A 190 5.62 8.51 2.50
C THR A 190 4.15 8.54 2.93
N HIS A 191 3.54 7.38 3.20
CA HIS A 191 2.12 7.34 3.57
C HIS A 191 1.85 8.10 4.88
N TYR A 192 2.61 7.80 5.93
CA TYR A 192 2.37 8.38 7.25
C TYR A 192 2.79 9.85 7.33
N PHE A 193 3.90 10.22 6.69
CA PHE A 193 4.32 11.62 6.57
C PHE A 193 3.28 12.45 5.79
N GLY A 194 2.87 11.99 4.61
CA GLY A 194 1.91 12.72 3.76
C GLY A 194 0.51 12.83 4.38
N ARG A 195 0.03 11.77 5.03
CA ARG A 195 -1.25 11.80 5.76
C ARG A 195 -1.24 12.83 6.89
N THR A 196 -0.15 12.88 7.64
CA THR A 196 0.03 13.87 8.71
C THR A 196 0.09 15.29 8.14
N LEU A 197 0.71 15.49 6.99
CA LEU A 197 0.76 16.80 6.34
C LEU A 197 -0.63 17.31 5.91
N LEU A 198 -1.49 16.42 5.38
CA LEU A 198 -2.82 16.78 4.89
C LEU A 198 -3.88 16.91 5.99
N HIS A 199 -3.82 16.05 7.01
CA HIS A 199 -4.88 15.92 8.01
C HIS A 199 -4.42 16.11 9.46
N GLY A 200 -3.11 16.13 9.71
CA GLY A 200 -2.53 16.05 11.05
C GLY A 200 -2.88 14.75 11.76
N GLY A 201 -2.85 14.81 13.09
CA GLY A 201 -3.38 13.74 13.93
C GLY A 201 -2.41 12.58 14.11
N ALA A 202 -1.11 12.88 14.27
CA ALA A 202 -0.13 11.90 14.68
C ALA A 202 -0.59 11.17 15.96
N ARG A 203 -0.78 9.85 15.86
CA ARG A 203 -1.17 9.00 16.99
C ARG A 203 0.03 8.22 17.50
N TYR A 204 0.08 8.04 18.81
CA TYR A 204 0.99 7.07 19.39
C TYR A 204 0.64 5.67 18.87
N ARG A 205 1.61 5.03 18.22
CA ARG A 205 1.56 3.63 17.83
C ARG A 205 2.53 2.86 18.72
N GLY A 206 1.98 2.00 19.56
CA GLY A 206 2.79 1.12 20.39
C GLY A 206 3.55 0.15 19.51
N THR A 207 4.88 0.21 19.53
CA THR A 207 5.72 -0.85 18.97
C THR A 207 5.71 -1.98 20.00
N GLY A 208 4.94 -3.04 19.73
CA GLY A 208 4.72 -4.14 20.67
C GLY A 208 6.03 -4.74 21.19
N ARG A 209 6.03 -5.21 22.45
CA ARG A 209 7.23 -5.77 23.10
C ARG A 209 7.39 -7.31 23.00
N GLY A 210 6.62 -7.99 22.15
CA GLY A 210 6.69 -9.46 21.97
C GLY A 210 7.83 -9.99 21.08
N PHE A 211 8.15 -11.27 21.25
CA PHE A 211 9.08 -12.02 20.40
C PHE A 211 8.62 -12.07 18.94
N VAL A 212 9.57 -11.99 18.01
CA VAL A 212 9.33 -11.83 16.56
C VAL A 212 9.29 -13.12 15.78
N VAL A 213 9.51 -14.25 16.45
CA VAL A 213 9.56 -15.58 15.84
C VAL A 213 8.17 -16.07 15.39
N PHE A 214 7.10 -15.32 15.65
CA PHE A 214 5.74 -15.74 15.34
C PHE A 214 5.24 -15.20 14.01
N HIS A 215 4.58 -16.10 13.27
CA HIS A 215 3.80 -15.79 12.09
C HIS A 215 2.73 -14.73 12.39
N ALA A 216 2.75 -13.62 11.65
CA ALA A 216 1.69 -12.63 11.66
C ALA A 216 0.56 -13.08 10.74
N LYS A 217 -0.68 -13.07 11.24
CA LYS A 217 -1.84 -13.50 10.45
C LYS A 217 -2.07 -12.58 9.25
N PHE A 218 -2.62 -13.14 8.17
CA PHE A 218 -3.03 -12.36 7.00
C PHE A 218 -3.92 -11.16 7.36
N ALA A 219 -4.90 -11.34 8.26
CA ALA A 219 -5.79 -10.26 8.69
C ALA A 219 -5.05 -9.11 9.42
N ASP A 220 -3.99 -9.41 10.18
CA ASP A 220 -3.15 -8.38 10.81
C ASP A 220 -2.35 -7.60 9.76
N ASN A 221 -1.70 -8.31 8.82
CA ASN A 221 -0.96 -7.70 7.73
C ASN A 221 -1.88 -6.84 6.83
N TYR A 222 -3.07 -7.34 6.50
CA TYR A 222 -4.06 -6.59 5.73
C TYR A 222 -4.47 -5.30 6.42
N ARG A 223 -4.82 -5.36 7.71
CA ARG A 223 -5.21 -4.17 8.48
C ARG A 223 -4.10 -3.13 8.58
N GLN A 224 -2.85 -3.57 8.68
CA GLN A 224 -1.70 -2.68 8.81
C GLN A 224 -1.30 -2.01 7.49
N TYR A 225 -1.39 -2.73 6.37
CA TYR A 225 -0.84 -2.30 5.08
C TYR A 225 -1.85 -1.94 4.00
N SER A 226 -3.16 -2.18 4.22
CA SER A 226 -4.22 -1.91 3.24
C SER A 226 -4.13 -0.51 2.64
N ARG A 227 -4.12 0.56 3.46
CA ARG A 227 -4.10 1.96 2.99
C ARG A 227 -2.71 2.50 2.66
N SER A 228 -1.69 1.97 3.30
CA SER A 228 -0.32 2.45 3.15
C SER A 228 0.37 1.89 1.92
N HIS A 229 0.12 0.62 1.58
CA HIS A 229 0.81 -0.09 0.50
C HIS A 229 -0.16 -0.75 -0.47
N PHE A 230 -1.13 -1.56 -0.01
CA PHE A 230 -1.88 -2.44 -0.92
C PHE A 230 -2.76 -1.69 -1.92
N VAL A 231 -3.58 -0.76 -1.44
CA VAL A 231 -4.40 0.10 -2.31
C VAL A 231 -3.52 0.84 -3.32
N LYS A 232 -2.40 1.41 -2.85
CA LYS A 232 -1.45 2.17 -3.68
C LYS A 232 -0.74 1.30 -4.71
N GLY A 233 -0.33 0.10 -4.32
CA GLY A 233 0.33 -0.88 -5.19
C GLY A 233 -0.62 -1.39 -6.26
N ILE A 234 -1.89 -1.67 -5.92
CA ILE A 234 -2.92 -2.07 -6.88
C ILE A 234 -3.25 -0.92 -7.84
N GLU A 235 -3.33 0.32 -7.35
CA GLU A 235 -3.51 1.50 -8.21
C GLU A 235 -2.39 1.61 -9.25
N ILE A 236 -1.13 1.54 -8.81
CA ILE A 236 0.03 1.58 -9.72
C ILE A 236 0.05 0.38 -10.67
N MET A 237 -0.30 -0.82 -10.19
CA MET A 237 -0.43 -2.03 -11.01
C MET A 237 -1.46 -1.82 -12.14
N ILE A 238 -2.63 -1.26 -11.83
CA ILE A 238 -3.67 -0.96 -12.82
C ILE A 238 -3.15 0.04 -13.86
N LEU A 239 -2.46 1.11 -13.43
CA LEU A 239 -1.86 2.08 -14.35
C LEU A 239 -0.85 1.43 -15.29
N LEU A 240 0.02 0.55 -14.77
CA LEU A 240 0.99 -0.18 -15.57
C LEU A 240 0.33 -1.15 -16.55
N LEU A 241 -0.71 -1.87 -16.14
CA LEU A 241 -1.46 -2.78 -17.02
C LEU A 241 -2.12 -2.01 -18.16
N VAL A 242 -2.79 -0.89 -17.87
CA VAL A 242 -3.39 -0.06 -18.91
C VAL A 242 -2.32 0.51 -19.85
N TYR A 243 -1.19 0.98 -19.30
CA TYR A 243 -0.08 1.44 -20.12
C TYR A 243 0.48 0.32 -21.01
N GLN A 244 0.56 -0.92 -20.52
CA GLN A 244 0.97 -2.08 -21.31
C GLN A 244 -0.06 -2.47 -22.38
N ILE A 245 -1.35 -2.16 -22.20
CA ILE A 245 -2.40 -2.44 -23.20
C ILE A 245 -2.38 -1.38 -24.32
N PHE A 246 -2.20 -0.10 -24.00
CA PHE A 246 -2.36 1.01 -24.95
C PHE A 246 -1.05 1.66 -25.42
N GLY A 247 0.03 1.59 -24.64
CA GLY A 247 1.31 2.21 -24.96
C GLY A 247 2.01 1.46 -26.10
N GLN A 248 2.07 2.04 -27.30
CA GLN A 248 2.67 1.42 -28.48
C GLN A 248 4.04 2.03 -28.85
N SER A 249 4.30 3.29 -28.50
CA SER A 249 5.34 4.08 -29.16
C SER A 249 6.76 3.99 -28.59
N TYR A 250 6.96 3.46 -27.37
CA TYR A 250 8.27 3.50 -26.68
C TYR A 250 8.82 2.13 -26.20
N ARG A 251 8.21 1.01 -26.61
CA ARG A 251 8.50 -0.34 -26.09
C ARG A 251 9.94 -0.86 -26.35
N GLY A 252 10.77 -0.15 -27.10
CA GLY A 252 12.10 -0.61 -27.51
C GLY A 252 13.30 0.08 -26.86
N SER A 253 13.10 1.12 -26.03
CA SER A 253 14.25 1.84 -25.44
C SER A 253 14.68 1.23 -24.09
N VAL A 254 15.99 1.09 -23.87
CA VAL A 254 16.56 0.61 -22.59
C VAL A 254 16.04 1.42 -21.39
N PRO A 255 15.93 2.77 -21.45
CA PRO A 255 15.35 3.54 -20.35
C PRO A 255 13.90 3.16 -20.03
N TYR A 256 13.07 2.90 -21.05
CA TYR A 256 11.69 2.47 -20.86
C TYR A 256 11.61 1.14 -20.10
N LEU A 257 12.46 0.18 -20.48
CA LEU A 257 12.52 -1.12 -19.83
C LEU A 257 12.93 -0.98 -18.36
N LEU A 258 13.99 -0.20 -18.08
CA LEU A 258 14.47 0.04 -16.72
C LEU A 258 13.41 0.72 -15.84
N ILE A 259 12.71 1.74 -16.36
CA ILE A 259 11.64 2.42 -15.64
C ILE A 259 10.50 1.43 -15.34
N THR A 260 10.05 0.69 -16.36
CA THR A 260 8.92 -0.23 -16.23
C THR A 260 9.22 -1.34 -15.22
N ILE A 261 10.40 -1.96 -15.30
CA ILE A 261 10.83 -3.00 -14.35
C ILE A 261 10.92 -2.42 -12.92
N SER A 262 11.45 -1.20 -12.75
CA SER A 262 11.60 -0.58 -11.44
C SER A 262 10.24 -0.31 -10.77
N ILE A 263 9.25 0.16 -11.54
CA ILE A 263 7.91 0.40 -11.01
C ILE A 263 7.20 -0.93 -10.72
N TRP A 264 7.34 -1.95 -11.58
CA TRP A 264 6.83 -3.30 -11.29
C TRP A 264 7.48 -3.91 -10.03
N PHE A 265 8.78 -3.69 -9.83
CA PHE A 265 9.48 -4.10 -8.62
C PHE A 265 8.91 -3.41 -7.38
N MET A 266 8.63 -2.10 -7.46
CA MET A 266 7.96 -1.37 -6.39
C MET A 266 6.55 -1.92 -6.10
N VAL A 267 5.75 -2.21 -7.13
CA VAL A 267 4.42 -2.82 -7.00
C VAL A 267 4.53 -4.18 -6.29
N GLY A 268 5.38 -5.09 -6.79
CA GLY A 268 5.57 -6.40 -6.19
C GLY A 268 6.03 -6.31 -4.74
N THR A 269 6.94 -5.39 -4.45
CA THR A 269 7.41 -5.11 -3.09
C THR A 269 6.28 -4.64 -2.18
N TRP A 270 5.49 -3.64 -2.58
CA TRP A 270 4.41 -3.09 -1.76
C TRP A 270 3.27 -4.10 -1.50
N LEU A 271 3.01 -5.00 -2.45
CA LEU A 271 1.97 -6.01 -2.31
C LEU A 271 2.44 -7.23 -1.50
N PHE A 272 3.69 -7.67 -1.66
CA PHE A 272 4.11 -8.99 -1.16
C PHE A 272 5.20 -8.98 -0.08
N ALA A 273 5.89 -7.87 0.18
CA ALA A 273 6.89 -7.80 1.24
C ALA A 273 6.35 -8.21 2.64
N PRO A 274 5.11 -7.85 3.04
CA PRO A 274 4.54 -8.29 4.31
C PRO A 274 4.51 -9.81 4.49
N PHE A 275 4.31 -10.56 3.40
CA PHE A 275 4.25 -12.03 3.44
C PHE A 275 5.64 -12.64 3.29
N LEU A 276 6.51 -12.02 2.49
CA LEU A 276 7.87 -12.46 2.25
C LEU A 276 8.75 -12.36 3.51
N PHE A 277 8.59 -11.31 4.31
CA PHE A 277 9.29 -11.15 5.58
C PHE A 277 8.52 -11.71 6.79
N ASN A 278 7.43 -12.45 6.55
CA ASN A 278 6.65 -13.09 7.61
C ASN A 278 7.18 -14.50 7.90
N PRO A 279 7.60 -14.83 9.13
CA PRO A 279 7.97 -16.19 9.49
C PRO A 279 6.83 -17.18 9.17
N SER A 280 7.16 -18.33 8.58
CA SER A 280 6.16 -19.31 8.09
C SER A 280 5.11 -18.71 7.13
N GLY A 281 5.43 -17.62 6.43
CA GLY A 281 4.50 -16.90 5.54
C GLY A 281 3.96 -17.72 4.36
N PHE A 282 4.68 -18.77 3.96
CA PHE A 282 4.28 -19.69 2.88
C PHE A 282 4.04 -21.13 3.36
N GLU A 283 3.73 -21.30 4.64
CA GLU A 283 3.39 -22.63 5.18
C GLU A 283 1.90 -22.93 4.96
N TRP A 284 1.58 -23.97 4.21
CA TRP A 284 0.20 -24.28 3.77
C TRP A 284 -0.82 -24.30 4.91
N GLN A 285 -0.48 -24.93 6.05
CA GLN A 285 -1.40 -24.99 7.19
C GLN A 285 -1.68 -23.61 7.79
N LYS A 286 -0.69 -22.72 7.84
CA LYS A 286 -0.86 -21.34 8.32
C LYS A 286 -1.71 -20.53 7.37
N ILE A 287 -1.54 -20.73 6.06
CA ILE A 287 -2.38 -20.08 5.05
C ILE A 287 -3.85 -20.49 5.17
N ILE A 288 -4.15 -21.77 5.42
CA ILE A 288 -5.54 -22.20 5.68
C ILE A 288 -6.09 -21.52 6.93
N ASP A 289 -5.34 -21.52 8.03
CA ASP A 289 -5.76 -20.87 9.28
C ASP A 289 -6.02 -19.37 9.04
N ASP A 290 -5.15 -18.69 8.31
CA ASP A 290 -5.26 -17.29 7.91
C ASP A 290 -6.48 -17.00 7.05
N TRP A 291 -6.81 -17.88 6.10
CA TRP A 291 -8.02 -17.76 5.29
C TRP A 291 -9.27 -17.79 6.18
N THR A 292 -9.32 -18.71 7.14
CA THR A 292 -10.46 -18.80 8.05
C THR A 292 -10.57 -17.60 8.98
N ASP A 293 -9.45 -17.09 9.49
CA ASP A 293 -9.40 -15.91 10.36
C ASP A 293 -9.83 -14.64 9.59
N TRP A 294 -9.30 -14.44 8.38
CA TRP A 294 -9.64 -13.30 7.54
C TRP A 294 -11.11 -13.33 7.10
N ASN A 295 -11.64 -14.49 6.71
CA ASN A 295 -13.06 -14.64 6.36
C ASN A 295 -14.00 -14.36 7.54
N LYS A 296 -13.61 -14.78 8.75
CA LYS A 296 -14.35 -14.43 9.97
C LYS A 296 -14.31 -12.91 10.20
N TRP A 297 -13.13 -12.30 10.10
CA TRP A 297 -12.94 -10.86 10.32
C TRP A 297 -13.70 -9.97 9.32
N ILE A 298 -13.65 -10.29 8.01
CA ILE A 298 -14.34 -9.52 6.95
C ILE A 298 -15.85 -9.65 7.04
N SER A 299 -16.35 -10.81 7.48
CA SER A 299 -17.77 -11.10 7.59
C SER A 299 -18.39 -10.53 8.86
N ASN A 300 -17.63 -10.45 9.95
CA ASN A 300 -18.13 -10.05 11.26
C ASN A 300 -18.66 -8.61 11.26
N ARG A 301 -19.92 -8.45 11.67
CA ARG A 301 -20.53 -7.12 11.84
C ARG A 301 -19.95 -6.46 13.08
N GLY A 302 -19.60 -5.19 12.95
CA GLY A 302 -19.06 -4.42 14.05
C GLY A 302 -20.14 -4.03 15.07
N GLY A 303 -19.73 -3.30 16.08
CA GLY A 303 -20.61 -2.76 17.11
C GLY A 303 -19.86 -1.77 17.99
N ILE A 304 -20.58 -1.03 18.83
CA ILE A 304 -19.98 -0.12 19.81
C ILE A 304 -19.10 -0.95 20.75
N GLY A 305 -17.82 -0.60 20.87
CA GLY A 305 -16.85 -1.30 21.72
C GLY A 305 -16.22 -2.57 21.11
N VAL A 306 -16.59 -2.98 19.89
CA VAL A 306 -15.94 -4.13 19.23
C VAL A 306 -14.55 -3.72 18.72
N PRO A 307 -13.46 -4.40 19.14
CA PRO A 307 -12.11 -4.03 18.74
C PRO A 307 -11.87 -4.25 17.23
N PRO A 308 -11.06 -3.39 16.57
CA PRO A 308 -10.70 -3.49 15.14
C PRO A 308 -10.16 -4.86 14.71
N GLU A 309 -9.53 -5.58 15.65
CA GLU A 309 -8.94 -6.89 15.44
C GLU A 309 -10.00 -7.97 15.19
N LYS A 310 -11.22 -7.79 15.69
CA LYS A 310 -12.29 -8.78 15.61
C LYS A 310 -13.32 -8.50 14.51
N SER A 311 -13.39 -7.27 14.00
CA SER A 311 -14.35 -6.90 12.96
C SER A 311 -13.78 -5.91 11.95
N TRP A 312 -13.97 -6.20 10.66
CA TRP A 312 -13.63 -5.29 9.57
C TRP A 312 -14.33 -3.95 9.68
N GLU A 313 -15.58 -3.93 10.15
CA GLU A 313 -16.36 -2.70 10.24
C GLU A 313 -15.79 -1.72 11.27
N SER A 314 -15.41 -2.23 12.45
CA SER A 314 -14.71 -1.43 13.47
C SER A 314 -13.36 -0.94 12.99
N TRP A 315 -12.60 -1.78 12.26
CA TRP A 315 -11.33 -1.37 11.66
C TRP A 315 -11.51 -0.29 10.60
N TRP A 316 -12.48 -0.45 9.70
CA TRP A 316 -12.75 0.48 8.61
C TRP A 316 -13.18 1.87 9.12
N GLU A 317 -14.01 1.90 10.17
CA GLU A 317 -14.40 3.14 10.85
C GLU A 317 -13.19 3.82 11.53
N LYS A 318 -12.31 3.04 12.19
CA LYS A 318 -11.10 3.56 12.84
C LYS A 318 -10.09 4.09 11.81
N GLU A 319 -9.95 3.43 10.67
CA GLU A 319 -8.98 3.83 9.64
C GLU A 319 -9.31 5.22 9.08
N GLN A 320 -10.60 5.56 8.97
CA GLN A 320 -11.09 6.85 8.48
C GLN A 320 -11.18 7.95 9.53
N GLU A 321 -10.83 7.67 10.78
CA GLU A 321 -11.08 8.59 11.88
C GLU A 321 -10.36 9.94 11.71
N HIS A 322 -9.19 9.94 11.07
CA HIS A 322 -8.45 11.15 10.70
C HIS A 322 -9.27 12.16 9.87
N LEU A 323 -10.18 11.69 9.01
CA LEU A 323 -11.01 12.56 8.18
C LEU A 323 -12.02 13.37 9.02
N ARG A 324 -12.40 12.87 10.21
CA ARG A 324 -13.31 13.59 11.13
C ARG A 324 -12.67 14.86 11.68
N TYR A 325 -11.35 14.85 11.85
CA TYR A 325 -10.59 15.97 12.40
C TYR A 325 -9.90 16.81 11.30
N SER A 326 -10.08 16.43 10.04
CA SER A 326 -9.49 17.14 8.91
C SER A 326 -10.18 18.48 8.69
N GLY A 327 -9.38 19.53 8.47
CA GLY A 327 -9.91 20.83 8.04
C GLY A 327 -10.48 20.80 6.62
N LYS A 328 -11.21 21.87 6.24
CA LYS A 328 -11.82 22.03 4.91
C LYS A 328 -10.82 21.82 3.77
N ARG A 329 -9.60 22.34 3.91
CA ARG A 329 -8.53 22.19 2.90
C ARG A 329 -8.13 20.73 2.68
N GLY A 330 -8.02 19.93 3.75
CA GLY A 330 -7.71 18.51 3.65
C GLY A 330 -8.83 17.72 2.96
N ILE A 331 -10.10 18.04 3.26
CA ILE A 331 -11.26 17.41 2.59
C ILE A 331 -11.29 17.77 1.10
N ILE A 332 -11.04 19.05 0.75
CA ILE A 332 -10.96 19.48 -0.65
C ILE A 332 -9.82 18.75 -1.37
N ALA A 333 -8.65 18.62 -0.73
CA ALA A 333 -7.52 17.88 -1.29
C ALA A 333 -7.87 16.40 -1.57
N GLU A 334 -8.57 15.72 -0.65
CA GLU A 334 -9.05 14.34 -0.85
C GLU A 334 -9.98 14.21 -2.05
N ILE A 335 -10.92 15.15 -2.20
CA ILE A 335 -11.84 15.18 -3.34
C ILE A 335 -11.06 15.43 -4.64
N LEU A 336 -10.20 16.44 -4.68
CA LEU A 336 -9.39 16.78 -5.86
C LEU A 336 -8.49 15.62 -6.28
N LEU A 337 -7.83 14.96 -5.32
CA LEU A 337 -7.04 13.77 -5.60
C LEU A 337 -7.91 12.64 -6.16
N SER A 338 -9.11 12.42 -5.61
CA SER A 338 -10.04 11.39 -6.08
C SER A 338 -10.55 11.63 -7.52
N LEU A 339 -10.58 12.89 -8.00
CA LEU A 339 -11.02 13.23 -9.36
C LEU A 339 -10.20 12.52 -10.45
N ARG A 340 -8.95 12.14 -10.17
CA ARG A 340 -8.08 11.43 -11.12
C ARG A 340 -8.69 10.12 -11.62
N PHE A 341 -9.46 9.42 -10.79
CA PHE A 341 -10.08 8.15 -11.19
C PHE A 341 -11.18 8.32 -12.24
N PHE A 342 -11.86 9.47 -12.23
CA PHE A 342 -12.91 9.79 -13.22
C PHE A 342 -12.30 10.20 -14.56
N ILE A 343 -11.21 10.96 -14.53
CA ILE A 343 -10.43 11.30 -15.74
C ILE A 343 -9.85 10.02 -16.36
N PHE A 344 -9.33 9.12 -15.52
CA PHE A 344 -8.85 7.81 -15.92
C PHE A 344 -9.92 6.97 -16.63
N GLN A 345 -11.13 6.89 -16.07
CA GLN A 345 -12.25 6.20 -16.71
C GLN A 345 -12.65 6.85 -18.04
N TYR A 346 -12.74 8.18 -18.07
CA TYR A 346 -13.07 8.91 -19.30
C TYR A 346 -12.10 8.55 -20.44
N GLY A 347 -10.80 8.56 -20.15
CA GLY A 347 -9.78 8.20 -21.13
C GLY A 347 -9.93 6.76 -21.62
N LEU A 348 -10.25 5.80 -20.74
CA LEU A 348 -10.42 4.39 -21.14
C LEU A 348 -11.70 4.15 -21.95
N VAL A 349 -12.82 4.76 -21.56
CA VAL A 349 -14.10 4.62 -22.28
C VAL A 349 -13.98 5.11 -23.72
N TYR A 350 -13.19 6.16 -23.96
CA TYR A 350 -12.94 6.70 -25.29
C TYR A 350 -12.16 5.75 -26.23
N HIS A 351 -11.47 4.76 -25.68
CA HIS A 351 -10.72 3.73 -26.43
C HIS A 351 -11.48 2.41 -26.58
N LEU A 352 -12.73 2.33 -26.11
CA LEU A 352 -13.57 1.15 -26.33
C LEU A 352 -14.04 1.10 -27.79
N THR A 353 -14.00 -0.08 -28.40
CA THR A 353 -14.40 -0.32 -29.80
C THR A 353 -15.82 0.17 -30.11
N ILE A 354 -16.75 0.06 -29.16
CA ILE A 354 -18.15 0.52 -29.28
C ILE A 354 -18.21 2.03 -29.57
N THR A 355 -17.26 2.80 -29.06
CA THR A 355 -17.25 4.25 -29.13
C THR A 355 -16.53 4.80 -30.36
N GLU A 356 -15.95 3.94 -31.20
CA GLU A 356 -15.20 4.36 -32.40
C GLU A 356 -16.05 5.20 -33.36
N LYS A 357 -17.35 4.89 -33.48
CA LYS A 357 -18.29 5.61 -34.36
C LYS A 357 -18.81 6.92 -33.76
N THR A 358 -18.91 7.02 -32.42
CA THR A 358 -19.46 8.21 -31.74
C THR A 358 -18.66 8.56 -30.49
N LYS A 359 -17.77 9.53 -30.63
CA LYS A 359 -16.85 10.01 -29.58
C LYS A 359 -17.43 11.17 -28.77
N SER A 360 -18.69 11.03 -28.34
CA SER A 360 -19.38 12.09 -27.60
C SER A 360 -19.20 11.94 -26.08
N VAL A 361 -19.21 13.07 -25.38
CA VAL A 361 -19.22 13.11 -23.90
C VAL A 361 -20.43 12.36 -23.32
N LEU A 362 -21.51 12.22 -24.10
CA LEU A 362 -22.70 11.46 -23.72
C LEU A 362 -22.39 9.98 -23.48
N VAL A 363 -21.45 9.38 -24.22
CA VAL A 363 -21.08 7.97 -24.00
C VAL A 363 -20.42 7.77 -22.65
N TYR A 364 -19.58 8.73 -22.23
CA TYR A 364 -19.06 8.75 -20.87
C TYR A 364 -20.18 8.90 -19.84
N GLY A 365 -21.15 9.81 -20.05
CA GLY A 365 -22.32 9.94 -19.18
C GLY A 365 -23.16 8.65 -19.09
N LEU A 366 -23.36 7.96 -20.21
CA LEU A 366 -24.05 6.67 -20.27
C LEU A 366 -23.30 5.58 -19.49
N SER A 367 -21.97 5.60 -19.49
CA SER A 367 -21.16 4.63 -18.72
C SER A 367 -21.44 4.69 -17.21
N TRP A 368 -21.90 5.83 -16.69
CA TRP A 368 -22.28 5.95 -15.28
C TRP A 368 -23.55 5.20 -14.92
N LEU A 369 -24.44 4.92 -15.89
CA LEU A 369 -25.61 4.07 -15.65
C LEU A 369 -25.20 2.67 -15.18
N VAL A 370 -24.07 2.14 -15.66
CA VAL A 370 -23.51 0.86 -15.20
C VAL A 370 -23.12 0.94 -13.72
N ILE A 371 -22.49 2.04 -13.30
CA ILE A 371 -22.10 2.26 -11.90
C ILE A 371 -23.36 2.36 -11.02
N PHE A 372 -24.35 3.15 -11.44
CA PHE A 372 -25.62 3.27 -10.71
C PHE A 372 -26.36 1.93 -10.60
N LEU A 373 -26.38 1.14 -11.67
CA LEU A 373 -26.97 -0.20 -11.68
C LEU A 373 -26.28 -1.13 -10.68
N ILE A 374 -24.94 -1.18 -10.68
CA ILE A 374 -24.16 -1.98 -9.73
C ILE A 374 -24.44 -1.54 -8.29
N LEU A 375 -24.43 -0.23 -8.02
CA LEU A 375 -24.72 0.32 -6.70
C LEU A 375 -26.16 0.01 -6.24
N LEU A 376 -27.14 0.07 -7.14
CA LEU A 376 -28.54 -0.24 -6.86
C LEU A 376 -28.71 -1.72 -6.51
N ILE A 377 -28.08 -2.61 -7.27
CA ILE A 377 -28.11 -4.06 -7.02
C ILE A 377 -27.47 -4.38 -5.67
N MET A 378 -26.28 -3.82 -5.39
CA MET A 378 -25.61 -4.01 -4.11
C MET A 378 -26.46 -3.49 -2.94
N LYS A 379 -27.15 -2.36 -3.13
CA LYS A 379 -28.10 -1.82 -2.16
C LYS A 379 -29.27 -2.79 -1.96
N ALA A 380 -29.90 -3.28 -3.03
CA ALA A 380 -31.01 -4.22 -2.97
C ALA A 380 -30.63 -5.51 -2.23
N ALA A 381 -29.48 -6.11 -2.56
CA ALA A 381 -28.97 -7.31 -1.90
C ALA A 381 -28.69 -7.07 -0.40
N SER A 382 -28.07 -5.94 -0.05
CA SER A 382 -27.73 -5.63 1.35
C SER A 382 -28.94 -5.32 2.23
N VAL A 383 -29.92 -4.57 1.71
CA VAL A 383 -31.17 -4.24 2.41
C VAL A 383 -32.02 -5.50 2.54
N GLY A 384 -32.14 -6.28 1.47
CA GLY A 384 -32.84 -7.57 1.49
C GLY A 384 -32.27 -8.50 2.55
N ARG A 385 -30.94 -8.61 2.64
CA ARG A 385 -30.26 -9.43 3.64
C ARG A 385 -30.49 -8.94 5.07
N ARG A 386 -30.69 -7.64 5.29
CA ARG A 386 -30.98 -7.11 6.64
C ARG A 386 -32.42 -7.31 7.06
N ARG A 387 -33.36 -7.20 6.12
CA ARG A 387 -34.80 -7.16 6.42
C ARG A 387 -35.47 -8.53 6.39
N PHE A 388 -34.97 -9.46 5.56
CA PHE A 388 -35.64 -10.73 5.30
C PHE A 388 -34.83 -11.99 5.65
N SER A 389 -33.53 -11.88 6.00
CA SER A 389 -32.71 -13.09 6.24
C SER A 389 -33.10 -13.86 7.49
N ALA A 390 -33.78 -13.24 8.44
CA ALA A 390 -34.16 -13.87 9.71
C ALA A 390 -35.45 -14.68 9.57
N GLU A 391 -36.41 -14.24 8.76
CA GLU A 391 -37.74 -14.85 8.67
C GLU A 391 -37.92 -15.75 7.44
N PHE A 392 -37.25 -15.46 6.31
CA PHE A 392 -37.45 -16.19 5.05
C PHE A 392 -36.14 -16.50 4.31
N GLN A 393 -35.29 -17.36 4.88
CA GLN A 393 -33.97 -17.68 4.32
C GLN A 393 -34.01 -18.24 2.88
N LEU A 394 -35.01 -19.07 2.53
CA LEU A 394 -35.07 -19.73 1.22
C LEU A 394 -35.56 -18.77 0.13
N VAL A 395 -36.61 -18.00 0.41
CA VAL A 395 -37.11 -16.95 -0.49
C VAL A 395 -36.05 -15.88 -0.70
N PHE A 396 -35.32 -15.49 0.35
CA PHE A 396 -34.23 -14.54 0.23
C PHE A 396 -33.08 -15.05 -0.65
N ARG A 397 -32.67 -16.32 -0.50
CA ARG A 397 -31.66 -16.94 -1.39
C ARG A 397 -32.13 -17.00 -2.85
N LEU A 398 -33.42 -17.27 -3.07
CA LEU A 398 -34.01 -17.30 -4.41
C LEU A 398 -34.05 -15.89 -5.02
N ILE A 399 -34.40 -14.86 -4.25
CA ILE A 399 -34.34 -13.46 -4.67
C ILE A 399 -32.89 -13.03 -4.97
N GLU A 400 -31.91 -13.38 -4.13
CA GLU A 400 -30.49 -13.13 -4.42
C GLU A 400 -30.07 -13.81 -5.72
N GLY A 401 -30.48 -15.06 -5.94
CA GLY A 401 -30.24 -15.80 -7.18
C GLY A 401 -30.87 -15.14 -8.40
N LEU A 402 -32.11 -14.67 -8.29
CA LEU A 402 -32.81 -13.96 -9.38
C LEU A 402 -32.17 -12.61 -9.69
N ILE A 403 -31.79 -11.83 -8.67
CA ILE A 403 -31.06 -10.57 -8.85
C ILE A 403 -29.71 -10.82 -9.54
N PHE A 404 -29.01 -11.88 -9.13
CA PHE A 404 -27.75 -12.28 -9.75
C PHE A 404 -27.93 -12.71 -11.22
N LEU A 405 -28.94 -13.52 -11.53
CA LEU A 405 -29.26 -13.94 -12.89
C LEU A 405 -29.69 -12.75 -13.76
N ALA A 406 -30.50 -11.83 -13.23
CA ALA A 406 -30.89 -10.61 -13.93
C ALA A 406 -29.68 -9.71 -14.21
N PHE A 407 -28.75 -9.59 -13.27
CA PHE A 407 -27.48 -8.88 -13.47
C PHE A 407 -26.63 -9.56 -14.54
N LEU A 408 -26.49 -10.88 -14.48
CA LEU A 408 -25.71 -11.64 -15.45
C LEU A 408 -26.32 -11.51 -16.86
N ALA A 409 -27.65 -11.58 -16.97
CA ALA A 409 -28.35 -11.36 -18.22
C ALA A 409 -28.14 -9.93 -18.74
N ALA A 410 -28.24 -8.91 -17.89
CA ALA A 410 -27.99 -7.51 -18.27
C ALA A 410 -26.54 -7.29 -18.72
N LEU A 411 -25.57 -7.92 -18.05
CA LEU A 411 -24.16 -7.89 -18.43
C LEU A 411 -23.92 -8.59 -19.77
N ILE A 412 -24.52 -9.78 -19.97
CA ILE A 412 -24.43 -10.52 -21.24
C ILE A 412 -25.05 -9.70 -22.37
N ILE A 413 -26.21 -9.08 -22.17
CA ILE A 413 -26.84 -8.19 -23.17
C ILE A 413 -25.90 -7.01 -23.48
N LEU A 414 -25.31 -6.38 -22.47
CA LEU A 414 -24.39 -5.25 -22.64
C LEU A 414 -23.09 -5.65 -23.36
N ILE A 415 -22.68 -6.92 -23.29
CA ILE A 415 -21.50 -7.45 -23.99
C ILE A 415 -21.86 -7.92 -25.41
N ALA A 416 -22.99 -8.62 -25.56
CA ALA A 416 -23.41 -9.28 -26.78
C ALA A 416 -24.01 -8.31 -27.81
N VAL A 417 -24.85 -7.35 -27.37
CA VAL A 417 -25.48 -6.37 -28.28
C VAL A 417 -24.44 -5.49 -28.97
N PRO A 418 -23.40 -4.98 -28.28
CA PRO A 418 -22.37 -4.18 -28.93
C PRO A 418 -21.23 -4.99 -29.57
N HIS A 419 -21.29 -6.34 -29.53
CA HIS A 419 -20.20 -7.23 -29.95
C HIS A 419 -18.83 -6.86 -29.32
N MET A 420 -18.79 -6.72 -27.99
CA MET A 420 -17.55 -6.37 -27.27
C MET A 420 -16.46 -7.43 -27.46
N THR A 421 -15.23 -6.99 -27.72
CA THR A 421 -14.07 -7.88 -27.72
C THR A 421 -13.63 -8.23 -26.30
N PHE A 422 -12.86 -9.32 -26.13
CA PHE A 422 -12.28 -9.68 -24.83
C PHE A 422 -11.42 -8.54 -24.24
N LYS A 423 -10.72 -7.78 -25.08
CA LYS A 423 -9.95 -6.60 -24.68
C LYS A 423 -10.86 -5.53 -24.08
N ASP A 424 -12.02 -5.27 -24.68
CA ASP A 424 -12.98 -4.27 -24.19
C ASP A 424 -13.54 -4.63 -22.82
N ILE A 425 -13.79 -5.92 -22.56
CA ILE A 425 -14.23 -6.40 -21.24
C ILE A 425 -13.18 -6.09 -20.17
N ILE A 426 -11.91 -6.37 -20.45
CA ILE A 426 -10.80 -6.05 -19.53
C ILE A 426 -10.72 -4.54 -19.31
N VAL A 427 -10.79 -3.73 -20.37
CA VAL A 427 -10.74 -2.27 -20.27
C VAL A 427 -11.91 -1.73 -19.45
N CYS A 428 -13.12 -2.28 -19.59
CA CYS A 428 -14.27 -1.93 -18.77
C CYS A 428 -14.01 -2.21 -17.28
N ILE A 429 -13.50 -3.40 -16.92
CA ILE A 429 -13.16 -3.72 -15.52
C ILE A 429 -12.12 -2.74 -14.99
N LEU A 430 -11.07 -2.49 -15.76
CA LEU A 430 -10.00 -1.56 -15.40
C LEU A 430 -10.50 -0.12 -15.31
N ALA A 431 -11.52 0.28 -16.06
CA ALA A 431 -12.11 1.62 -15.99
C ALA A 431 -13.04 1.80 -14.79
N PHE A 432 -13.95 0.85 -14.55
CA PHE A 432 -14.99 1.00 -13.53
C PHE A 432 -14.49 0.73 -12.10
N MET A 433 -13.53 -0.18 -11.91
CA MET A 433 -13.01 -0.49 -10.57
C MET A 433 -12.35 0.73 -9.90
N PRO A 434 -11.45 1.49 -10.55
CA PRO A 434 -10.90 2.71 -9.97
C PRO A 434 -11.95 3.82 -9.78
N THR A 435 -12.93 3.95 -10.68
CA THR A 435 -14.02 4.94 -10.48
C THR A 435 -14.85 4.66 -9.24
N GLY A 436 -15.26 3.40 -9.05
CA GLY A 436 -16.03 3.03 -7.86
C GLY A 436 -15.22 3.23 -6.58
N TRP A 437 -13.90 3.04 -6.63
CA TRP A 437 -12.99 3.41 -5.54
C TRP A 437 -12.93 4.94 -5.32
N GLY A 438 -12.85 5.74 -6.39
CA GLY A 438 -12.89 7.20 -6.31
C GLY A 438 -14.19 7.73 -5.71
N LEU A 439 -15.34 7.15 -6.09
CA LEU A 439 -16.63 7.45 -5.47
C LEU A 439 -16.64 7.10 -3.98
N LEU A 440 -16.02 5.98 -3.61
CA LEU A 440 -15.88 5.58 -2.21
C LEU A 440 -15.01 6.57 -1.42
N GLN A 441 -13.91 7.05 -1.98
CA GLN A 441 -13.04 8.05 -1.34
C GLN A 441 -13.78 9.38 -1.13
N ILE A 442 -14.51 9.87 -2.15
CA ILE A 442 -15.34 11.07 -2.02
C ILE A 442 -16.42 10.89 -0.96
N ALA A 443 -17.10 9.74 -0.93
CA ALA A 443 -18.11 9.43 0.08
C ALA A 443 -17.53 9.37 1.51
N GLN A 444 -16.29 8.89 1.67
CA GLN A 444 -15.58 8.88 2.95
C GLN A 444 -15.18 10.30 3.38
N ALA A 445 -14.70 11.14 2.45
CA ALA A 445 -14.35 12.53 2.73
C ALA A 445 -15.59 13.37 3.12
N LEU A 446 -16.75 13.09 2.49
CA LEU A 446 -18.03 13.76 2.75
C LEU A 446 -18.93 13.01 3.74
N LYS A 447 -18.35 12.16 4.60
CA LYS A 447 -19.08 11.28 5.52
C LYS A 447 -20.25 11.93 6.27
N PRO A 448 -20.15 13.14 6.87
CA PRO A 448 -21.27 13.75 7.58
C PRO A 448 -22.50 13.96 6.69
N LEU A 449 -22.30 14.41 5.44
CA LEU A 449 -23.39 14.64 4.48
C LEU A 449 -23.99 13.31 4.00
N VAL A 450 -23.15 12.32 3.74
CA VAL A 450 -23.60 10.99 3.29
C VAL A 450 -24.37 10.25 4.38
N GLN A 451 -24.01 10.46 5.65
CA GLN A 451 -24.75 9.93 6.80
C GLN A 451 -26.11 10.60 6.95
N GLN A 452 -26.20 11.93 6.82
CA GLN A 452 -27.47 12.66 6.83
C GLN A 452 -28.41 12.20 5.69
N ALA A 453 -27.85 11.91 4.51
CA ALA A 453 -28.60 11.40 3.38
C ALA A 453 -28.99 9.91 3.48
N GLY A 454 -28.57 9.19 4.53
CA GLY A 454 -28.94 7.79 4.76
C GLY A 454 -28.21 6.75 3.88
N PHE A 455 -27.21 7.15 3.09
CA PHE A 455 -26.49 6.25 2.17
C PHE A 455 -25.27 5.54 2.78
N TRP A 456 -24.90 5.86 4.03
CA TRP A 456 -23.68 5.31 4.67
C TRP A 456 -23.67 3.78 4.75
N GLY A 457 -24.83 3.14 4.94
CA GLY A 457 -24.94 1.68 4.93
C GLY A 457 -24.56 1.06 3.59
N SER A 458 -24.93 1.71 2.48
CA SER A 458 -24.55 1.30 1.13
C SER A 458 -23.05 1.49 0.90
N VAL A 459 -22.50 2.64 1.28
CA VAL A 459 -21.06 2.95 1.17
C VAL A 459 -20.23 1.92 1.93
N ARG A 460 -20.64 1.55 3.14
CA ARG A 460 -19.99 0.50 3.93
C ARG A 460 -20.02 -0.86 3.23
N THR A 461 -21.14 -1.22 2.60
CA THR A 461 -21.25 -2.50 1.86
C THR A 461 -20.32 -2.52 0.65
N VAL A 462 -20.28 -1.43 -0.12
CA VAL A 462 -19.37 -1.27 -1.26
C VAL A 462 -17.92 -1.34 -0.82
N ALA A 463 -17.54 -0.62 0.24
CA ALA A 463 -16.20 -0.67 0.78
C ALA A 463 -15.76 -2.08 1.18
N ARG A 464 -16.67 -2.86 1.81
CA ARG A 464 -16.39 -4.25 2.17
C ARG A 464 -16.12 -5.11 0.94
N GLY A 465 -16.89 -4.92 -0.13
CA GLY A 465 -16.68 -5.61 -1.41
C GLY A 465 -15.30 -5.33 -2.00
N TYR A 466 -14.87 -4.06 -2.00
CA TYR A 466 -13.52 -3.68 -2.43
C TYR A 466 -12.43 -4.30 -1.56
N ASP A 467 -12.56 -4.24 -0.23
CA ASP A 467 -11.58 -4.83 0.69
C ASP A 467 -11.54 -6.36 0.57
N PHE A 468 -12.67 -7.01 0.33
CA PHE A 468 -12.74 -8.43 0.05
C PHE A 468 -12.03 -8.79 -1.25
N LEU A 469 -12.29 -8.05 -2.34
CA LEU A 469 -11.63 -8.28 -3.63
C LEU A 469 -10.11 -8.05 -3.56
N MET A 470 -9.67 -6.98 -2.91
CA MET A 470 -8.24 -6.73 -2.70
C MET A 470 -7.59 -7.82 -1.84
N GLY A 471 -8.26 -8.27 -0.77
CA GLY A 471 -7.79 -9.39 0.04
C GLY A 471 -7.64 -10.68 -0.77
N LEU A 472 -8.62 -11.02 -1.61
CA LEU A 472 -8.55 -12.16 -2.53
C LEU A 472 -7.38 -12.06 -3.52
N LEU A 473 -7.19 -10.87 -4.12
CA LEU A 473 -6.11 -10.61 -5.08
C LEU A 473 -4.73 -10.82 -4.45
N LEU A 474 -4.56 -10.45 -3.18
CA LEU A 474 -3.33 -10.65 -2.43
C LEU A 474 -3.16 -12.08 -1.93
N PHE A 475 -4.24 -12.69 -1.44
CA PHE A 475 -4.22 -14.02 -0.84
C PHE A 475 -3.96 -15.10 -1.88
N THR A 476 -4.52 -14.98 -3.09
CA THR A 476 -4.44 -16.03 -4.12
C THR A 476 -3.00 -16.36 -4.54
N PRO A 477 -2.13 -15.38 -4.88
CA PRO A 477 -0.73 -15.65 -5.19
C PRO A 477 0.04 -16.23 -4.00
N VAL A 478 -0.23 -15.76 -2.78
CA VAL A 478 0.42 -16.25 -1.56
C VAL A 478 0.05 -17.71 -1.29
N ALA A 479 -1.23 -18.05 -1.43
CA ALA A 479 -1.73 -19.42 -1.27
C ALA A 479 -1.18 -20.35 -2.36
N PHE A 480 -1.10 -19.87 -3.60
CA PHE A 480 -0.49 -20.62 -4.70
C PHE A 480 1.00 -20.91 -4.43
N LEU A 481 1.76 -19.92 -3.96
CA LEU A 481 3.17 -20.11 -3.60
C LEU A 481 3.33 -21.05 -2.40
N ALA A 482 2.44 -21.00 -1.42
CA ALA A 482 2.44 -21.86 -0.24
C ALA A 482 2.14 -23.33 -0.56
N TRP A 483 1.55 -23.62 -1.73
CA TRP A 483 1.37 -24.99 -2.22
C TRP A 483 2.69 -25.70 -2.46
N PHE A 484 3.75 -24.95 -2.78
CA PHE A 484 5.07 -25.49 -3.09
C PHE A 484 5.96 -25.52 -1.84
N PRO A 485 6.32 -26.70 -1.29
CA PRO A 485 7.06 -26.80 -0.04
C PRO A 485 8.43 -26.09 -0.07
N PHE A 486 9.10 -26.08 -1.22
CA PHE A 486 10.41 -25.46 -1.39
C PHE A 486 10.41 -23.94 -1.14
N VAL A 487 9.28 -23.25 -1.34
CA VAL A 487 9.18 -21.80 -1.16
C VAL A 487 9.34 -21.44 0.32
N SER A 488 8.70 -22.20 1.21
CA SER A 488 8.83 -21.99 2.66
C SER A 488 10.25 -22.29 3.16
N GLU A 489 10.91 -23.32 2.61
CA GLU A 489 12.30 -23.64 2.93
C GLU A 489 13.26 -22.56 2.45
N PHE A 490 13.09 -22.09 1.21
CA PHE A 490 13.90 -21.03 0.62
C PHE A 490 13.78 -19.73 1.43
N GLN A 491 12.55 -19.32 1.74
CA GLN A 491 12.27 -18.16 2.60
C GLN A 491 13.00 -18.29 3.94
N THR A 492 12.90 -19.47 4.58
CA THR A 492 13.48 -19.70 5.92
C THR A 492 15.00 -19.62 5.90
N ARG A 493 15.65 -20.19 4.88
CA ARG A 493 17.13 -20.24 4.76
C ARG A 493 17.73 -18.90 4.30
N MET A 494 17.04 -18.16 3.44
CA MET A 494 17.52 -16.91 2.86
C MET A 494 17.37 -15.73 3.82
N LEU A 495 16.24 -15.63 4.51
CA LEU A 495 15.88 -14.45 5.29
C LEU A 495 16.17 -14.57 6.78
N PHE A 496 16.31 -15.79 7.29
CA PHE A 496 16.45 -16.01 8.72
C PHE A 496 17.73 -16.77 9.08
N ASN A 497 18.40 -16.30 10.14
CA ASN A 497 19.66 -16.85 10.62
C ASN A 497 19.50 -18.33 11.04
N GLN A 498 20.57 -19.14 10.98
CA GLN A 498 20.55 -20.56 11.37
C GLN A 498 20.09 -20.80 12.83
N ALA A 499 20.34 -19.84 13.74
CA ALA A 499 19.79 -19.88 15.10
C ALA A 499 18.26 -19.65 15.13
N PHE A 500 17.75 -18.78 14.25
CA PHE A 500 16.33 -18.50 14.08
C PHE A 500 15.60 -19.66 13.38
N SER A 501 16.25 -20.33 12.41
CA SER A 501 15.68 -21.50 11.74
C SER A 501 15.51 -22.69 12.69
N ARG A 502 16.45 -22.90 13.64
CA ARG A 502 16.28 -23.89 14.73
C ARG A 502 15.10 -23.54 15.63
N GLY A 503 14.91 -22.27 15.99
CA GLY A 503 13.74 -21.81 16.76
C GLY A 503 12.41 -22.00 16.03
N LEU A 504 12.38 -21.74 14.71
CA LEU A 504 11.22 -22.01 13.85
C LEU A 504 10.90 -23.51 13.75
N GLN A 505 11.92 -24.37 13.64
CA GLN A 505 11.74 -25.82 13.65
C GLN A 505 11.14 -26.29 14.98
N ILE A 506 11.63 -25.78 16.11
CA ILE A 506 11.07 -26.06 17.44
C ILE A 506 9.61 -25.55 17.54
N SER A 507 9.31 -24.35 17.03
CA SER A 507 7.93 -23.83 17.01
C SER A 507 6.99 -24.68 16.14
N ARG A 508 7.47 -25.21 15.00
CA ARG A 508 6.70 -26.15 14.17
C ARG A 508 6.44 -27.46 14.89
N ILE A 509 7.43 -27.99 15.61
CA ILE A 509 7.31 -29.23 16.41
C ILE A 509 6.34 -29.03 17.58
N LEU A 510 6.45 -27.93 18.34
CA LEU A 510 5.55 -27.61 19.46
C LEU A 510 4.11 -27.33 18.99
N GLY A 511 3.95 -26.64 17.86
CA GLY A 511 2.65 -26.43 17.22
C GLY A 511 2.02 -27.70 16.67
N GLY A 512 2.84 -28.67 16.25
CA GLY A 512 2.42 -30.02 15.89
C GLY A 512 1.98 -30.85 17.10
N GLY A 513 2.74 -30.79 18.21
CA GLY A 513 2.45 -31.54 19.44
C GLY A 513 1.12 -31.15 20.11
N GLN A 514 0.73 -29.88 20.08
CA GLN A 514 -0.58 -29.43 20.59
C GLN A 514 -1.77 -29.97 19.80
N ARG A 515 -1.59 -30.39 18.53
CA ARG A 515 -2.66 -31.06 17.76
C ARG A 515 -2.77 -32.54 18.13
N THR A 516 -1.67 -33.19 18.47
CA THR A 516 -1.67 -34.60 18.90
C THR A 516 -2.35 -34.76 20.26
N GLU A 517 -2.11 -33.85 21.22
CA GLU A 517 -2.79 -33.85 22.52
C GLU A 517 -4.30 -33.54 22.43
N LYS A 518 -4.72 -32.68 21.49
CA LYS A 518 -6.15 -32.45 21.25
C LYS A 518 -6.87 -33.62 20.56
N SER A 519 -6.13 -34.47 19.85
CA SER A 519 -6.69 -35.69 19.26
C SER A 519 -6.78 -36.86 20.24
N SER A 520 -5.95 -36.89 21.30
CA SER A 520 -6.02 -37.90 22.36
C SER A 520 -7.04 -37.55 23.45
N SER A 521 -7.34 -36.27 23.69
CA SER A 521 -8.34 -35.84 24.69
C SER A 521 -9.81 -36.05 24.29
N ASN A 522 -10.10 -36.48 23.05
CA ASN A 522 -11.46 -36.78 22.57
C ASN A 522 -11.77 -38.29 22.53
N LYS A 523 -10.94 -39.11 23.17
CA LYS A 523 -11.22 -40.52 23.45
C LYS A 523 -10.96 -40.80 24.93
N GLU A 524 -11.84 -40.29 25.77
CA GLU A 524 -12.18 -40.87 27.08
C GLU A 524 -13.59 -40.39 27.47
#